data_AF-A0A6D2G424-F1
#
_entry.id   AF-A0A6D2G424-F1
#
_cell.length_a   1.000
_cell.length_b   1.000
_cell.length_c   1.000
_cell.angle_alpha   90.00
_cell.angle_beta   90.00
_cell.angle_gamma   90.00
#
_symmetry.space_group_name_H-M   'P 1'
#
loop_
_entity.id
_entity.type
_entity.pdbx_description
1 polymer ?
#
loop_
_entity_poly.entity_id
_entity_poly.type
_entity_poly.pdbx_seq_one_letter_code
_entity_poly.pdbx_strand_id
1 'polypeptide(L)'
;MGTLWILNSPQRQAAELDSLLGQEKERFQVLPGRDKMLYVAAQNERDTLWARQVLARGDYDKNARVINENEENKRISTWLDTYYPQLAYYRLHFDEPRKPVFWLSRQRNTMSKKEIEVLSQKLRALMPYADSVNITLMDDVTAAGQAEAGLKQQALPYSRRNHNGGVTFVIQGALDDVEILRARQFVDSYYRTWGGRYVQFAIELKDDWLKGRSFQYGAEGYIKMSPGHWYFPSPL
;
A
#
# COMPACT_ATOMS: atom_id res chain seq x y z
N MET A 1 29.60 45.43 4.72
CA MET A 1 29.68 44.04 4.21
C MET A 1 28.72 43.17 5.02
N GLY A 2 27.44 43.07 4.64
CA GLY A 2 26.47 42.34 5.49
C GLY A 2 25.03 42.23 4.99
N THR A 3 24.79 42.26 3.66
CA THR A 3 23.42 42.35 3.10
C THR A 3 23.11 41.29 2.03
N LEU A 4 23.74 40.12 2.07
CA LEU A 4 23.54 39.05 1.06
C LEU A 4 22.97 37.73 1.60
N TRP A 5 22.76 37.58 2.91
CA TRP A 5 22.31 36.31 3.49
C TRP A 5 20.78 36.13 3.63
N ILE A 6 19.98 37.18 3.34
CA ILE A 6 18.51 37.13 3.54
C ILE A 6 17.75 36.78 2.24
N LEU A 7 18.41 36.76 1.07
CA LEU A 7 17.73 36.61 -0.22
C LEU A 7 17.41 35.16 -0.63
N ASN A 8 17.87 34.15 0.11
CA ASN A 8 17.85 32.76 -0.35
C ASN A 8 17.27 31.77 0.69
N SER A 9 16.23 32.16 1.42
CA SER A 9 15.60 31.27 2.39
C SER A 9 14.81 30.14 1.69
N PRO A 10 14.89 28.88 2.17
CA PRO A 10 14.11 27.75 1.64
C PRO A 10 12.59 28.03 1.57
N GLN A 11 12.11 28.91 2.46
CA GLN A 11 10.71 29.34 2.53
C GLN A 11 10.29 30.18 1.32
N ARG A 12 11.15 31.08 0.81
CA ARG A 12 10.84 31.82 -0.44
C ARG A 12 10.84 30.90 -1.66
N GLN A 13 11.74 29.93 -1.67
CA GLN A 13 11.86 28.98 -2.78
C GLN A 13 10.66 28.04 -2.84
N ALA A 14 10.12 27.66 -1.69
CA ALA A 14 8.85 26.95 -1.61
C ALA A 14 7.70 27.80 -2.15
N ALA A 15 7.59 29.07 -1.74
CA ALA A 15 6.53 29.98 -2.18
C ALA A 15 6.57 30.29 -3.69
N GLU A 16 7.76 30.33 -4.29
CA GLU A 16 7.95 30.48 -5.73
C GLU A 16 7.50 29.22 -6.49
N LEU A 17 7.88 28.04 -6.02
CA LEU A 17 7.43 26.78 -6.61
C LEU A 17 5.91 26.58 -6.46
N ASP A 18 5.34 26.97 -5.32
CA ASP A 18 3.89 27.00 -5.07
C ASP A 18 3.15 27.90 -6.08
N SER A 19 3.78 28.97 -6.56
CA SER A 19 3.19 29.85 -7.58
C SER A 19 3.16 29.23 -8.98
N LEU A 20 4.13 28.36 -9.30
CA LEU A 20 4.26 27.70 -10.60
C LEU A 20 3.33 26.48 -10.76
N LEU A 21 2.94 25.87 -9.65
CA LEU A 21 2.07 24.68 -9.65
C LEU A 21 0.61 24.96 -10.07
N GLY A 22 0.24 26.24 -10.20
CA GLY A 22 -1.05 26.69 -10.74
C GLY A 22 -2.03 27.16 -9.67
N GLN A 23 -3.31 27.24 -10.03
CA GLN A 23 -4.37 27.83 -9.19
C GLN A 23 -4.87 26.87 -8.08
N GLU A 24 -4.58 25.58 -8.19
CA GLU A 24 -4.93 24.53 -7.20
C GLU A 24 -3.75 24.20 -6.27
N LYS A 25 -3.19 25.22 -5.61
CA LYS A 25 -2.01 25.10 -4.73
C LYS A 25 -2.20 24.11 -3.58
N GLU A 26 -3.44 23.97 -3.10
CA GLU A 26 -3.83 23.06 -2.00
C GLU A 26 -3.58 21.58 -2.32
N ARG A 27 -3.39 21.22 -3.60
CA ARG A 27 -3.16 19.82 -4.04
C ARG A 27 -1.72 19.36 -3.91
N PHE A 28 -0.82 20.30 -3.68
CA PHE A 28 0.61 20.06 -3.57
C PHE A 28 1.13 20.58 -2.24
N GLN A 29 2.06 19.83 -1.65
CA GLN A 29 2.78 20.31 -0.49
C GLN A 29 4.26 20.42 -0.82
N VAL A 30 4.80 21.63 -0.79
CA VAL A 30 6.23 21.85 -0.99
C VAL A 30 6.99 21.72 0.33
N LEU A 31 8.03 20.88 0.32
CA LEU A 31 8.80 20.48 1.48
C LEU A 31 10.29 20.78 1.23
N PRO A 32 10.92 21.63 2.07
CA PRO A 32 12.35 21.88 1.97
C PRO A 32 13.13 20.68 2.52
N GLY A 33 13.94 20.05 1.67
CA GLY A 33 14.83 18.95 2.05
C GLY A 33 16.12 19.45 2.70
N ARG A 34 16.66 18.66 3.62
CA ARG A 34 17.97 18.93 4.27
C ARG A 34 19.17 18.75 3.34
N ASP A 35 18.96 18.17 2.16
CA ASP A 35 19.91 18.00 1.06
C ASP A 35 19.93 19.18 0.09
N LYS A 36 19.29 20.31 0.44
CA LYS A 36 19.13 21.51 -0.40
C LYS A 36 18.29 21.28 -1.67
N MET A 37 17.52 20.19 -1.71
CA MET A 37 16.53 19.93 -2.75
C MET A 37 15.13 20.26 -2.23
N LEU A 38 14.26 20.77 -3.10
CA LEU A 38 12.84 20.95 -2.80
C LEU A 38 12.04 19.74 -3.23
N TYR A 39 11.13 19.31 -2.38
CA TYR A 39 10.27 18.16 -2.62
C TYR A 39 8.84 18.63 -2.82
N VAL A 40 8.18 18.16 -3.88
CA VAL A 40 6.76 18.44 -4.14
C VAL A 40 5.98 17.17 -3.86
N ALA A 41 5.22 17.14 -2.77
CA ALA A 41 4.38 16.01 -2.44
C ALA A 41 3.06 16.10 -3.22
N ALA A 42 2.78 15.06 -4.01
CA ALA A 42 1.54 14.92 -4.78
C ALA A 42 0.74 13.71 -4.28
N GLN A 43 -0.59 13.86 -4.22
CA GLN A 43 -1.48 12.85 -3.63
C GLN A 43 -1.84 11.71 -4.58
N ASN A 44 -1.76 11.92 -5.89
CA ASN A 44 -2.12 10.93 -6.91
C ASN A 44 -1.22 11.05 -8.14
N GLU A 45 -1.26 10.03 -9.01
CA GLU A 45 -0.43 9.93 -10.22
C GLU A 45 -0.65 11.09 -11.21
N ARG A 46 -1.89 11.58 -11.34
CA ARG A 46 -2.19 12.70 -12.24
C ARG A 46 -1.50 13.98 -11.78
N ASP A 47 -1.57 14.26 -10.49
CA ASP A 47 -0.93 15.42 -9.87
C ASP A 47 0.60 15.26 -9.89
N THR A 48 1.11 14.03 -9.73
CA THR A 48 2.54 13.71 -9.89
C THR A 48 3.04 14.06 -11.31
N LEU A 49 2.30 13.67 -12.35
CA LEU A 49 2.66 14.00 -13.74
C LEU A 49 2.58 15.51 -14.02
N TRP A 50 1.56 16.19 -13.48
CA TRP A 50 1.43 17.64 -13.59
C TRP A 50 2.64 18.37 -12.99
N ALA A 51 3.00 18.05 -11.74
CA ALA A 51 4.14 18.67 -11.08
C ALA A 51 5.47 18.35 -11.80
N ARG A 52 5.64 17.12 -12.31
CA ARG A 52 6.82 16.75 -13.12
C ARG A 52 6.90 17.58 -14.40
N GLN A 53 5.77 17.82 -15.06
CA GLN A 53 5.72 18.63 -16.27
C GLN A 53 6.10 20.09 -16.00
N VAL A 54 5.68 20.65 -14.87
CA VAL A 54 6.07 22.01 -14.44
C VAL A 54 7.59 22.08 -14.25
N LEU A 55 8.19 21.12 -13.53
CA LEU A 55 9.64 21.07 -13.33
C LEU A 55 10.41 20.86 -14.65
N ALA A 56 9.88 20.03 -15.55
CA ALA A 56 10.52 19.72 -16.83
C ALA A 56 10.53 20.89 -17.82
N ARG A 57 9.61 21.85 -17.69
CA ARG A 57 9.57 23.05 -18.54
C ARG A 57 10.72 24.02 -18.28
N GLY A 58 11.47 23.84 -17.19
CA GLY A 58 12.69 24.61 -16.90
C GLY A 58 12.44 25.99 -16.30
N ASP A 59 11.19 26.32 -15.95
CA ASP A 59 10.82 27.58 -15.28
C ASP A 59 11.30 27.64 -13.81
N TYR A 60 12.06 26.63 -13.37
CA TYR A 60 12.57 26.51 -12.01
C TYR A 60 14.06 26.17 -12.00
N ASP A 61 14.90 27.15 -11.63
CA ASP A 61 16.37 27.09 -11.69
C ASP A 61 17.02 26.37 -10.49
N LYS A 62 16.24 25.60 -9.72
CA LYS A 62 16.72 24.90 -8.51
C LYS A 62 16.36 23.43 -8.54
N ASN A 63 17.16 22.63 -7.81
CA ASN A 63 16.93 21.21 -7.67
C ASN A 63 15.58 20.95 -6.97
N ALA A 64 14.63 20.41 -7.71
CA ALA A 64 13.33 19.99 -7.20
C ALA A 64 12.99 18.57 -7.64
N ARG A 65 12.25 17.85 -6.79
CA ARG A 65 11.80 16.49 -7.05
C ARG A 65 10.37 16.29 -6.61
N VAL A 66 9.56 15.68 -7.46
CA VAL A 66 8.19 15.28 -7.11
C VAL A 66 8.23 13.94 -6.39
N ILE A 67 7.47 13.81 -5.30
CA ILE A 67 7.30 12.58 -4.54
C ILE A 67 5.82 12.17 -4.51
N ASN A 68 5.60 10.86 -4.51
CA ASN A 68 4.29 10.22 -4.38
C ASN A 68 4.40 9.10 -3.35
N GLU A 69 3.34 8.89 -2.57
CA GLU A 69 3.29 7.87 -1.52
C GLU A 69 3.66 6.46 -2.00
N ASN A 70 3.14 6.05 -3.17
CA ASN A 70 3.35 4.69 -3.70
C ASN A 70 4.78 4.49 -4.20
N GLU A 71 5.34 5.46 -4.92
CA GLU A 71 6.71 5.41 -5.42
C GLU A 71 7.72 5.45 -4.25
N GLU A 72 7.49 6.30 -3.25
CA GLU A 72 8.35 6.39 -2.07
C GLU A 72 8.27 5.12 -1.21
N ASN A 73 7.07 4.54 -1.02
CA ASN A 73 6.93 3.23 -0.37
C ASN A 73 7.74 2.15 -1.09
N LYS A 74 7.66 2.07 -2.42
CA LYS A 74 8.43 1.10 -3.21
C LYS A 74 9.94 1.33 -3.06
N ARG A 75 10.39 2.58 -3.22
CA ARG A 75 11.81 2.96 -3.10
C ARG A 75 12.41 2.56 -1.75
N ILE A 76 11.70 2.85 -0.66
CA ILE A 76 12.14 2.54 0.70
C ILE A 76 12.05 1.03 0.96
N SER A 77 11.02 0.36 0.43
CA SER A 77 10.89 -1.09 0.53
C SER A 77 12.05 -1.83 -0.12
N THR A 78 12.50 -1.42 -1.31
CA THR A 78 13.67 -2.03 -1.97
C THR A 78 14.95 -1.90 -1.13
N TRP A 79 15.14 -0.74 -0.48
CA TRP A 79 16.25 -0.56 0.44
C TRP A 79 16.10 -1.43 1.69
N LEU A 80 14.89 -1.52 2.27
CA LEU A 80 14.61 -2.37 3.42
C LEU A 80 14.85 -3.85 3.11
N ASP A 81 14.39 -4.34 1.96
CA ASP A 81 14.59 -5.73 1.54
C ASP A 81 16.09 -6.05 1.36
N THR A 82 16.93 -5.05 1.04
CA THR A 82 18.39 -5.21 0.89
C THR A 82 19.14 -5.23 2.24
N TYR A 83 18.84 -4.28 3.12
CA TYR A 83 19.58 -4.09 4.38
C TYR A 83 18.93 -4.74 5.60
N TYR A 84 17.65 -5.09 5.51
CA TYR A 84 16.80 -5.65 6.56
C TYR A 84 15.88 -6.76 6.00
N PRO A 85 16.43 -7.83 5.38
CA PRO A 85 15.66 -8.81 4.59
C PRO A 85 14.61 -9.62 5.39
N GLN A 86 14.76 -9.71 6.72
CA GLN A 86 13.83 -10.46 7.59
C GLN A 86 12.86 -9.54 8.34
N LEU A 87 12.86 -8.24 8.06
CA LEU A 87 12.00 -7.28 8.75
C LEU A 87 10.54 -7.45 8.34
N ALA A 88 9.69 -7.77 9.30
CA ALA A 88 8.25 -7.89 9.08
C ALA A 88 7.56 -6.54 9.28
N TYR A 89 7.16 -5.89 8.20
CA TYR A 89 6.48 -4.59 8.23
C TYR A 89 5.25 -4.57 7.30
N TYR A 90 4.41 -3.56 7.47
CA TYR A 90 3.18 -3.36 6.70
C TYR A 90 3.38 -2.34 5.59
N ARG A 91 3.35 -1.06 5.95
CA ARG A 91 3.37 0.08 5.04
C ARG A 91 3.96 1.30 5.74
N LEU A 92 4.49 2.23 4.95
CA LEU A 92 4.87 3.57 5.42
C LEU A 92 3.76 4.56 5.02
N HIS A 93 3.22 5.26 6.00
CA HIS A 93 2.17 6.26 5.83
C HIS A 93 2.76 7.65 5.78
N PHE A 94 2.28 8.46 4.84
CA PHE A 94 2.78 9.81 4.56
C PHE A 94 1.69 10.88 4.70
N ASP A 95 0.65 10.65 5.53
CA ASP A 95 -0.41 11.63 5.78
C ASP A 95 0.17 12.99 6.24
N GLU A 96 1.21 12.96 7.07
CA GLU A 96 2.09 14.09 7.36
C GLU A 96 3.50 13.79 6.81
N PRO A 97 3.88 14.26 5.60
CA PRO A 97 5.15 13.90 4.96
C PRO A 97 6.42 14.25 5.75
N ARG A 98 6.33 15.22 6.67
CA ARG A 98 7.41 15.58 7.59
C ARG A 98 7.61 14.57 8.73
N LYS A 99 6.57 13.82 9.08
CA LYS A 99 6.56 12.82 10.16
C LYS A 99 5.87 11.53 9.73
N PRO A 100 6.40 10.83 8.71
CA PRO A 100 5.80 9.60 8.25
C PRO A 100 5.75 8.54 9.35
N VAL A 101 4.72 7.70 9.30
CA VAL A 101 4.46 6.64 10.27
C VAL A 101 4.76 5.29 9.62
N PHE A 102 5.72 4.56 10.19
CA PHE A 102 6.11 3.24 9.73
C PHE A 102 5.44 2.16 10.59
N TRP A 103 4.56 1.37 9.98
CA TRP A 103 3.88 0.27 10.65
C TRP A 103 4.73 -1.01 10.62
N LEU A 104 5.21 -1.41 11.79
CA LEU A 104 6.05 -2.59 11.99
C LEU A 104 5.24 -3.69 12.69
N SER A 105 5.45 -4.96 12.33
CA SER A 105 4.77 -6.07 13.01
C SER A 105 5.25 -6.23 14.45
N ARG A 106 4.31 -6.38 15.39
CA ARG A 106 4.61 -6.62 16.80
C ARG A 106 5.01 -8.07 17.08
N GLN A 107 4.35 -9.05 16.46
CA GLN A 107 4.60 -10.47 16.75
C GLN A 107 5.78 -11.08 15.99
N ARG A 108 6.08 -10.59 14.78
CA ARG A 108 7.08 -11.20 13.89
C ARG A 108 8.49 -10.63 14.01
N ASN A 109 8.67 -9.56 14.77
CA ASN A 109 9.98 -8.94 14.99
C ASN A 109 10.43 -9.11 16.45
N THR A 110 11.72 -9.34 16.66
CA THR A 110 12.35 -9.45 17.99
C THR A 110 13.27 -8.27 18.31
N MET A 111 13.12 -7.16 17.60
CA MET A 111 13.98 -5.98 17.73
C MET A 111 13.80 -5.31 19.09
N SER A 112 14.92 -4.98 19.73
CA SER A 112 14.97 -4.15 20.93
C SER A 112 14.64 -2.69 20.62
N LYS A 113 14.30 -1.92 21.66
CA LYS A 113 14.02 -0.47 21.54
C LYS A 113 15.18 0.29 20.89
N LYS A 114 16.43 -0.10 21.18
CA LYS A 114 17.63 0.54 20.61
C LYS A 114 17.77 0.25 19.11
N GLU A 115 17.45 -0.96 18.67
CA GLU A 115 17.48 -1.32 17.25
C GLU A 115 16.37 -0.61 16.46
N ILE A 116 15.20 -0.43 17.07
CA ILE A 116 14.10 0.36 16.49
C ILE A 116 14.53 1.83 16.31
N GLU A 117 15.23 2.41 17.28
CA GLU A 117 15.75 3.77 17.17
C GLU A 117 16.77 3.91 16.03
N VAL A 118 17.70 2.95 15.90
CA VAL A 118 18.65 2.91 14.78
C VAL A 118 17.92 2.77 13.44
N LEU A 119 16.89 1.93 13.35
CA LEU A 119 16.07 1.78 12.15
C LEU A 119 15.37 3.10 11.79
N SER A 120 14.77 3.80 12.76
CA SER A 120 14.14 5.11 12.56
C SER A 120 15.15 6.14 12.03
N GLN A 121 16.36 6.18 12.57
CA GLN A 121 17.42 7.07 12.09
C GLN A 121 17.84 6.77 10.65
N LYS A 122 17.96 5.48 10.27
CA LYS A 122 18.26 5.10 8.88
C LYS A 122 17.12 5.44 7.94
N LEU A 123 15.87 5.16 8.32
CA LEU A 123 14.68 5.54 7.54
C LEU A 123 14.60 7.05 7.35
N ARG A 124 14.85 7.82 8.43
CA ARG A 124 14.94 9.27 8.37
C ARG A 124 15.97 9.67 7.34
N ALA A 125 17.19 9.13 7.37
CA ALA A 125 18.26 9.45 6.44
C ALA A 125 17.86 9.28 4.96
N LEU A 126 17.04 8.27 4.64
CA LEU A 126 16.51 8.01 3.29
C LEU A 126 15.46 9.03 2.81
N MET A 127 14.88 9.82 3.72
CA MET A 127 13.84 10.81 3.43
C MET A 127 14.33 12.21 3.84
N PRO A 128 15.03 12.95 2.96
CA PRO A 128 15.60 14.27 3.26
C PRO A 128 14.59 15.33 3.71
N TYR A 129 13.33 15.18 3.29
CA TYR A 129 12.21 16.05 3.62
C TYR A 129 11.53 15.72 4.97
N ALA A 130 11.80 14.55 5.55
CA ALA A 130 11.21 14.13 6.82
C ALA A 130 12.04 14.64 8.00
N ASP A 131 11.35 15.22 8.99
CA ASP A 131 11.94 15.68 10.25
C ASP A 131 12.24 14.49 11.17
N SER A 132 11.33 13.53 11.25
CA SER A 132 11.47 12.28 12.01
C SER A 132 10.62 11.15 11.40
N VAL A 133 10.86 9.90 11.81
CA VAL A 133 10.05 8.75 11.38
C VAL A 133 9.49 8.06 12.63
N ASN A 134 8.17 8.03 12.75
CA ASN A 134 7.52 7.38 13.88
C ASN A 134 7.30 5.90 13.58
N ILE A 135 7.87 5.00 14.37
CA ILE A 135 7.68 3.56 14.22
C ILE A 135 6.60 3.10 15.20
N THR A 136 5.50 2.57 14.68
CA THR A 136 4.39 2.05 15.48
C THR A 136 4.30 0.53 15.30
N LEU A 137 4.16 -0.19 16.42
CA LEU A 137 4.00 -1.64 16.42
C LEU A 137 2.53 -2.01 16.23
N MET A 138 2.24 -2.68 15.12
CA MET A 138 0.90 -3.13 14.75
C MET A 138 0.71 -4.61 15.06
N ASP A 139 -0.51 -4.96 15.46
CA ASP A 139 -0.89 -6.32 15.77
C ASP A 139 -1.31 -7.08 14.51
N ASP A 140 -0.68 -8.22 14.25
CA ASP A 140 -0.98 -9.07 13.11
C ASP A 140 -2.40 -9.66 13.16
N VAL A 141 -2.92 -9.94 14.36
CA VAL A 141 -4.28 -10.46 14.54
C VAL A 141 -5.31 -9.39 14.16
N THR A 142 -5.05 -8.11 14.44
CA THR A 142 -5.97 -7.04 14.05
C THR A 142 -5.97 -6.81 12.55
N ALA A 143 -4.80 -6.86 11.90
CA ALA A 143 -4.69 -6.77 10.44
C ALA A 143 -5.49 -7.86 9.73
N ALA A 144 -5.33 -9.13 10.15
CA ALA A 144 -6.10 -10.25 9.61
C ALA A 144 -7.60 -10.18 9.97
N GLY A 145 -7.91 -9.75 11.20
CA GLY A 145 -9.29 -9.62 11.68
C GLY A 145 -10.08 -8.57 10.92
N GLN A 146 -9.48 -7.41 10.63
CA GLN A 146 -10.12 -6.36 9.82
C GLN A 146 -10.36 -6.82 8.37
N ALA A 147 -9.42 -7.57 7.79
CA ALA A 147 -9.60 -8.15 6.46
C ALA A 147 -10.82 -9.10 6.44
N GLU A 148 -10.88 -10.01 7.41
CA GLU A 148 -11.97 -10.98 7.50
C GLU A 148 -13.32 -10.33 7.79
N ALA A 149 -13.38 -9.36 8.71
CA ALA A 149 -14.59 -8.63 9.03
C ALA A 149 -15.12 -7.85 7.82
N GLY A 150 -14.22 -7.21 7.06
CA GLY A 150 -14.58 -6.49 5.85
C GLY A 150 -15.13 -7.40 4.75
N LEU A 151 -14.52 -8.57 4.53
CA LEU A 151 -15.06 -9.57 3.59
C LEU A 151 -16.46 -10.06 4.00
N LYS A 152 -16.67 -10.36 5.30
CA LYS A 152 -17.98 -10.76 5.83
C LYS A 152 -19.03 -9.67 5.63
N GLN A 153 -18.68 -8.41 5.88
CA GLN A 153 -19.60 -7.27 5.72
C GLN A 153 -20.07 -7.11 4.26
N GLN A 154 -19.20 -7.43 3.29
CA GLN A 154 -19.55 -7.41 1.87
C GLN A 154 -20.33 -8.65 1.40
N ALA A 155 -20.58 -9.61 2.29
CA ALA A 155 -21.21 -10.90 2.00
C ALA A 155 -20.49 -11.69 0.90
N LEU A 156 -19.16 -11.53 0.78
CA LEU A 156 -18.37 -12.22 -0.24
C LEU A 156 -18.05 -13.66 0.20
N PRO A 157 -18.21 -14.67 -0.68
CA PRO A 157 -17.77 -16.03 -0.37
C PRO A 157 -16.24 -16.08 -0.37
N TYR A 158 -15.64 -16.57 0.72
CA TYR A 158 -14.19 -16.67 0.84
C TYR A 158 -13.72 -17.91 1.61
N SER A 159 -12.49 -18.30 1.36
CA SER A 159 -11.74 -19.29 2.13
C SER A 159 -10.48 -18.67 2.72
N ARG A 160 -10.29 -18.80 4.03
CA ARG A 160 -9.10 -18.30 4.72
C ARG A 160 -8.01 -19.36 4.74
N ARG A 161 -6.80 -18.99 4.30
CA ARG A 161 -5.59 -19.82 4.32
C ARG A 161 -4.52 -19.15 5.17
N ASN A 162 -4.29 -19.66 6.37
CA ASN A 162 -3.19 -19.21 7.22
C ASN A 162 -1.91 -19.97 6.83
N HIS A 163 -0.78 -19.27 6.77
CA HIS A 163 0.52 -19.87 6.58
C HIS A 163 1.56 -19.15 7.43
N ASN A 164 2.79 -19.68 7.48
CA ASN A 164 3.85 -19.00 8.21
C ASN A 164 4.12 -17.63 7.57
N GLY A 165 4.07 -16.56 8.39
CA GLY A 165 4.35 -15.19 7.96
C GLY A 165 3.20 -14.40 7.32
N GLY A 166 2.00 -14.98 7.12
CA GLY A 166 0.90 -14.28 6.45
C GLY A 166 -0.45 -15.03 6.43
N VAL A 167 -1.45 -14.38 5.83
CA VAL A 167 -2.77 -14.97 5.57
C VAL A 167 -3.24 -14.60 4.17
N THR A 168 -3.81 -15.57 3.47
CA THR A 168 -4.43 -15.37 2.16
C THR A 168 -5.93 -15.64 2.25
N PHE A 169 -6.73 -14.71 1.75
CA PHE A 169 -8.16 -14.88 1.57
C PHE A 169 -8.45 -15.16 0.09
N VAL A 170 -8.92 -16.37 -0.19
CA VAL A 170 -9.30 -16.78 -1.55
C VAL A 170 -10.79 -16.55 -1.71
N ILE A 171 -11.19 -15.62 -2.57
CA ILE A 171 -12.57 -15.30 -2.90
C ILE A 171 -12.93 -16.16 -4.12
N GLN A 172 -13.78 -17.16 -3.92
CA GLN A 172 -14.11 -18.18 -4.93
C GLN A 172 -15.62 -18.25 -5.13
N GLY A 173 -16.03 -18.62 -6.34
CA GLY A 173 -17.42 -18.87 -6.70
C GLY A 173 -17.80 -18.20 -8.02
N ALA A 174 -19.04 -18.41 -8.43
CA ALA A 174 -19.66 -17.64 -9.50
C ALA A 174 -20.05 -16.27 -8.94
N LEU A 175 -19.10 -15.33 -8.93
CA LEU A 175 -19.33 -13.96 -8.48
C LEU A 175 -20.11 -13.19 -9.55
N ASP A 176 -21.15 -12.46 -9.14
CA ASP A 176 -21.81 -11.50 -10.02
C ASP A 176 -21.00 -10.19 -10.18
N ASP A 177 -21.38 -9.35 -11.14
CA ASP A 177 -20.67 -8.09 -11.41
C ASP A 177 -20.65 -7.14 -10.20
N VAL A 178 -21.68 -7.20 -9.35
CA VAL A 178 -21.81 -6.37 -8.14
C VAL A 178 -20.87 -6.88 -7.04
N GLU A 179 -20.74 -8.19 -6.88
CA GLU A 179 -19.78 -8.86 -5.99
C GLU A 179 -18.34 -8.60 -6.41
N ILE A 180 -18.03 -8.67 -7.71
CA ILE A 180 -16.70 -8.33 -8.24
C ILE A 180 -16.35 -6.87 -7.93
N LEU A 181 -17.28 -5.94 -8.17
CA LEU A 181 -17.05 -4.52 -7.89
C LEU A 181 -16.84 -4.27 -6.39
N ARG A 182 -17.65 -4.86 -5.52
CA ARG A 182 -17.51 -4.75 -4.05
C ARG A 182 -16.21 -5.34 -3.56
N ALA A 183 -15.84 -6.53 -4.05
CA ALA A 183 -14.57 -7.18 -3.73
C ALA A 183 -13.38 -6.28 -4.11
N ARG A 184 -13.38 -5.73 -5.33
CA ARG A 184 -12.31 -4.84 -5.79
C ARG A 184 -12.20 -3.57 -4.94
N GLN A 185 -13.31 -2.88 -4.68
CA GLN A 185 -13.33 -1.66 -3.86
C GLN A 185 -12.82 -1.93 -2.44
N PHE A 186 -13.22 -3.05 -1.84
CA PHE A 186 -12.76 -3.45 -0.53
C PHE A 186 -11.26 -3.77 -0.51
N VAL A 187 -10.78 -4.59 -1.45
CA VAL A 187 -9.36 -4.96 -1.57
C VAL A 187 -8.48 -3.74 -1.81
N ASP A 188 -8.88 -2.84 -2.72
CA ASP A 188 -8.15 -1.61 -3.00
C ASP A 188 -8.06 -0.71 -1.76
N SER A 189 -9.15 -0.59 -1.00
CA SER A 189 -9.18 0.17 0.25
C SER A 189 -8.30 -0.46 1.32
N TYR A 190 -8.36 -1.79 1.46
CA TYR A 190 -7.53 -2.52 2.41
C TYR A 190 -6.04 -2.35 2.09
N TYR A 191 -5.63 -2.52 0.83
CA TYR A 191 -4.24 -2.35 0.42
C TYR A 191 -3.74 -0.91 0.58
N ARG A 192 -4.61 0.10 0.41
CA ARG A 192 -4.24 1.51 0.73
C ARG A 192 -3.83 1.68 2.19
N THR A 193 -4.53 1.03 3.11
CA THR A 193 -4.22 1.12 4.54
C THR A 193 -3.09 0.17 4.94
N TRP A 194 -3.25 -1.13 4.75
CA TRP A 194 -2.36 -2.15 5.33
C TRP A 194 -1.23 -2.59 4.39
N GLY A 195 -1.34 -2.31 3.09
CA GLY A 195 -0.48 -2.91 2.07
C GLY A 195 -0.76 -4.40 1.86
N GLY A 196 0.00 -5.04 0.97
CA GLY A 196 -0.17 -6.45 0.57
C GLY A 196 0.88 -7.41 1.14
N ARG A 197 1.64 -7.01 2.18
CA ARG A 197 2.78 -7.79 2.69
C ARG A 197 2.39 -8.91 3.66
N TYR A 198 1.30 -8.74 4.43
CA TYR A 198 0.85 -9.72 5.43
C TYR A 198 -0.45 -10.43 5.01
N VAL A 199 -1.45 -9.65 4.57
CA VAL A 199 -2.72 -10.17 4.06
C VAL A 199 -2.72 -10.06 2.54
N GLN A 200 -3.07 -11.15 1.88
CA GLN A 200 -3.24 -11.21 0.43
C GLN A 200 -4.66 -11.65 0.08
N PHE A 201 -5.21 -11.09 -0.99
CA PHE A 201 -6.49 -11.51 -1.55
C PHE A 201 -6.28 -12.14 -2.92
N ALA A 202 -6.89 -13.31 -3.14
CA ALA A 202 -6.90 -14.00 -4.42
C ALA A 202 -8.36 -14.10 -4.90
N ILE A 203 -8.72 -13.34 -5.93
CA ILE A 203 -10.06 -13.40 -6.54
C ILE A 203 -9.99 -14.42 -7.67
N GLU A 204 -10.65 -15.57 -7.48
CA GLU A 204 -10.73 -16.64 -8.46
C GLU A 204 -12.16 -16.75 -8.99
N LEU A 205 -12.40 -16.19 -10.17
CA LEU A 205 -13.63 -16.39 -10.92
C LEU A 205 -13.62 -17.81 -11.47
N LYS A 206 -14.45 -18.68 -10.90
CA LYS A 206 -14.67 -20.04 -11.41
C LYS A 206 -16.11 -20.13 -11.89
N ASP A 207 -16.28 -20.57 -13.12
CA ASP A 207 -17.57 -21.07 -13.57
C ASP A 207 -17.93 -22.27 -12.72
N ASP A 208 -19.13 -22.24 -12.12
CA ASP A 208 -19.67 -23.36 -11.39
C ASP A 208 -19.93 -24.51 -12.37
N TRP A 209 -18.98 -25.42 -12.47
CA TRP A 209 -19.03 -26.60 -13.35
C TRP A 209 -20.18 -27.56 -13.00
N LEU A 210 -20.83 -27.40 -11.83
CA LEU A 210 -22.01 -28.16 -11.40
C LEU A 210 -23.33 -27.44 -11.73
N LYS A 211 -23.29 -26.20 -12.23
CA LYS A 211 -24.49 -25.42 -12.55
C LYS A 211 -25.32 -26.14 -13.61
N GLY A 212 -26.55 -26.52 -13.25
CA GLY A 212 -27.46 -27.29 -14.11
C GLY A 212 -27.29 -28.81 -14.07
N ARG A 213 -26.43 -29.34 -13.18
CA ARG A 213 -26.19 -30.79 -13.00
C ARG A 213 -26.70 -31.26 -11.65
N SER A 214 -27.24 -32.48 -11.59
CA SER A 214 -27.66 -33.11 -10.31
C SER A 214 -26.46 -33.87 -9.73
N PHE A 215 -26.18 -33.73 -8.43
CA PHE A 215 -25.06 -34.40 -7.79
C PHE A 215 -25.41 -34.91 -6.39
N GLN A 216 -24.68 -35.93 -5.92
CA GLN A 216 -24.75 -36.45 -4.56
C GLN A 216 -23.36 -36.40 -3.92
N TYR A 217 -23.26 -35.85 -2.72
CA TYR A 217 -22.03 -35.82 -1.91
C TYR A 217 -21.90 -37.09 -1.05
N GLY A 218 -20.66 -37.57 -0.86
CA GLY A 218 -20.35 -38.71 0.02
C GLY A 218 -19.17 -39.55 -0.48
N ALA A 219 -18.83 -40.62 0.25
CA ALA A 219 -17.80 -41.59 -0.14
C ALA A 219 -18.09 -42.27 -1.50
N GLU A 220 -19.36 -42.30 -1.89
CA GLU A 220 -19.85 -42.73 -3.22
C GLU A 220 -20.57 -41.58 -3.95
N GLY A 221 -19.95 -40.40 -3.96
CA GLY A 221 -20.49 -39.24 -4.64
C GLY A 221 -20.51 -39.39 -6.18
N TYR A 222 -21.51 -38.80 -6.83
CA TYR A 222 -21.62 -38.77 -8.29
C TYR A 222 -22.20 -37.45 -8.78
N ILE A 223 -21.97 -37.16 -10.07
CA ILE A 223 -22.52 -36.02 -10.79
C ILE A 223 -23.21 -36.53 -12.05
N LYS A 224 -24.51 -36.31 -12.16
CA LYS A 224 -25.32 -36.63 -13.34
C LYS A 224 -25.11 -35.56 -14.41
N MET A 225 -24.44 -35.94 -15.48
CA MET A 225 -24.08 -35.04 -16.59
C MET A 225 -25.21 -34.92 -17.61
N SER A 226 -25.96 -36.00 -17.84
CA SER A 226 -27.12 -36.08 -18.74
C SER A 226 -28.01 -37.28 -18.37
N PRO A 227 -29.24 -37.42 -18.93
CA PRO A 227 -30.05 -38.62 -18.73
C PRO A 227 -29.28 -39.88 -19.22
N GLY A 228 -28.76 -40.67 -18.26
CA GLY A 228 -28.00 -41.89 -18.54
C GLY A 228 -26.47 -41.77 -18.43
N HIS A 229 -25.92 -40.58 -18.14
CA HIS A 229 -24.47 -40.39 -17.96
C HIS A 229 -24.13 -39.86 -16.57
N TRP A 230 -23.30 -40.61 -15.84
CA TRP A 230 -22.92 -40.34 -14.46
C TRP A 230 -21.39 -40.25 -14.38
N TYR A 231 -20.91 -39.20 -13.72
CA TYR A 231 -19.49 -38.96 -13.47
C TYR A 231 -19.18 -39.17 -11.99
N PHE A 232 -18.17 -39.96 -11.68
CA PHE A 232 -17.76 -40.28 -10.30
C PHE A 232 -16.41 -39.60 -10.01
N PRO A 233 -16.41 -38.38 -9.45
CA PRO A 233 -15.18 -37.73 -9.05
C PRO A 233 -14.54 -38.45 -7.85
N SER A 234 -13.22 -38.30 -7.68
CA SER A 234 -12.58 -38.61 -6.41
C SER A 234 -13.29 -37.84 -5.27
N PRO A 235 -13.40 -38.42 -4.05
CA PRO A 235 -14.20 -37.83 -2.98
C PRO A 235 -13.77 -36.38 -2.74
N LEU A 236 -14.75 -35.47 -2.84
CA LEU A 236 -14.63 -34.03 -2.65
C LEU A 236 -14.53 -33.68 -1.15
#